data_AF-A0AA47M5F1-F1
#
_entry.id   AF-A0AA47M5F1-F1
#
_cell.length_a   1.000
_cell.length_b   1.000
_cell.length_c   1.000
_cell.angle_alpha   90.00
_cell.angle_beta   90.00
_cell.angle_gamma   90.00
#
_symmetry.space_group_name_H-M   'P 1'
#
loop_
_entity.id
_entity.type
_entity.pdbx_description
1 polymer ?
#
loop_
_entity_poly.entity_id
_entity_poly.type
_entity_poly.pdbx_seq_one_letter_code
_entity_poly.pdbx_strand_id
1 'polypeptide(L)'
;MSTPGTWMRRAALCCVLLHTLWHSVQGLNVCMSGSVTSCEDCILIHPSCAWCAQEDFGRARCDISQNLLSRGCKAQFIEFPTSQTSTLKSEPLSSKGSAPTHSEVVQIMPQKISLSLRPGDQTSFRVQVRQVEDYPVDLYYLMDLSLSMKDDLVTIHNLGTKLTQEMSRLTSNFRLGFGTFVDKNISPFSYTEPKYQNNPCNAYKLFPNCVPSFGFRHVLSLTDKVDRFNQEVQKQMVSRNRDAPEGGFDAIVQAAVCKEEIGWRKEAFHLLVFASDDALHLALDGKLAGLVHPNDGKCHLDHNNEYSASTKMDYPSLGLVGEKLAENNIYLIFAVTKRLYIIYKNFTALIPGTTVELLDGDSKNIIQLIVNAYNNIRSKVEMTVWDLPEDVSVSFTATCQDGQPLPGLRKCSDLKIGDTVSFDVNVEARSCPPRGVSQSFTIKPVGFKDRLEVAVDYSCDCGCTKAAQTNSRICSSMGTFTCGKCDCEVGYLGSHCECQEGESGGRHFGACREAEGKQVCSGRGECSCNQCLCNESEFGKVYGSFCECDDFSCARHKGVLCAGRRPPSVLFLRLTSVWYGTMQSG
;
A
#
# COMPACT_ATOMS: atom_id res chain seq x y z
N MET A 1 -32.28 -0.70 76.26
CA MET A 1 -32.85 -2.01 75.90
C MET A 1 -33.60 -1.87 74.58
N SER A 2 -33.32 -2.78 73.64
CA SER A 2 -34.10 -3.17 72.44
C SER A 2 -34.49 -2.07 71.42
N THR A 3 -34.13 -2.13 70.14
CA THR A 3 -33.83 -3.30 69.29
C THR A 3 -32.83 -3.00 68.15
N PRO A 4 -31.90 -3.92 67.81
CA PRO A 4 -30.96 -3.82 66.67
C PRO A 4 -31.59 -4.12 65.29
N GLY A 5 -32.93 -4.19 65.19
CA GLY A 5 -33.62 -4.73 64.02
C GLY A 5 -33.99 -3.72 62.92
N THR A 6 -33.90 -2.41 63.18
CA THR A 6 -34.37 -1.36 62.25
C THR A 6 -33.31 -0.90 61.24
N TRP A 7 -32.02 -1.03 61.56
CA TRP A 7 -30.93 -0.68 60.64
C TRP A 7 -30.67 -1.76 59.57
N MET A 8 -30.75 -3.04 59.94
CA MET A 8 -30.60 -4.15 58.96
C MET A 8 -31.75 -4.20 57.94
N ARG A 9 -32.98 -3.84 58.33
CA ARG A 9 -34.13 -3.80 57.39
C ARG A 9 -34.04 -2.65 56.39
N ARG A 10 -33.48 -1.50 56.77
CA ARG A 10 -33.25 -0.36 55.85
C ARG A 10 -32.08 -0.62 54.90
N ALA A 11 -31.02 -1.27 55.36
CA ALA A 11 -29.90 -1.69 54.50
C ALA A 11 -30.30 -2.81 53.53
N ALA A 12 -31.12 -3.78 53.96
CA ALA A 12 -31.61 -4.86 53.10
C ALA A 12 -32.60 -4.35 52.03
N LEU A 13 -33.50 -3.41 52.36
CA LEU A 13 -34.37 -2.79 51.35
C LEU A 13 -33.58 -1.92 50.36
N CYS A 14 -32.54 -1.21 50.80
CA CYS A 14 -31.66 -0.47 49.89
C CYS A 14 -30.86 -1.42 48.97
N CYS A 15 -30.32 -2.52 49.47
CA CYS A 15 -29.59 -3.50 48.65
C CYS A 15 -30.51 -4.26 47.68
N VAL A 16 -31.76 -4.56 48.05
CA VAL A 16 -32.75 -5.16 47.14
C VAL A 16 -33.20 -4.14 46.09
N LEU A 17 -33.41 -2.87 46.46
CA LEU A 17 -33.71 -1.79 45.50
C LEU A 17 -32.52 -1.52 44.56
N LEU A 18 -31.28 -1.53 45.06
CA LEU A 18 -30.07 -1.42 44.24
C LEU A 18 -29.83 -2.64 43.35
N HIS A 19 -30.18 -3.86 43.77
CA HIS A 19 -30.12 -5.04 42.90
C HIS A 19 -31.26 -5.07 41.86
N THR A 20 -32.45 -4.57 42.18
CA THR A 20 -33.54 -4.43 41.18
C THR A 20 -33.29 -3.28 40.21
N LEU A 21 -32.57 -2.22 40.62
CA LEU A 21 -32.13 -1.13 39.75
C LEU A 21 -30.92 -1.52 38.87
N TRP A 22 -30.19 -2.58 39.21
CA TRP A 22 -29.08 -3.09 38.39
C TRP A 22 -29.52 -4.03 37.26
N HIS A 23 -30.76 -4.56 37.31
CA HIS A 23 -31.25 -5.54 36.34
C HIS A 23 -32.20 -5.01 35.27
N SER A 24 -32.31 -3.69 35.08
CA SER A 24 -33.19 -3.13 34.03
C SER A 24 -32.57 -1.95 33.27
N VAL A 25 -31.34 -2.13 32.79
CA VAL A 25 -30.84 -1.38 31.63
C VAL A 25 -30.23 -2.40 30.66
N GLN A 26 -31.09 -3.12 29.91
CA GLN A 26 -30.66 -3.70 28.63
C GLN A 26 -30.46 -2.52 27.67
N GLY A 27 -29.29 -1.90 27.75
CA GLY A 27 -28.92 -0.78 26.89
C GLY A 27 -28.87 -1.23 25.43
N LEU A 28 -29.42 -0.41 24.53
CA LEU A 28 -29.25 -0.54 23.09
C LEU A 28 -27.76 -0.79 22.78
N ASN A 29 -27.47 -1.89 22.08
CA ASN A 29 -26.14 -2.15 21.55
C ASN A 29 -25.99 -1.54 20.14
N VAL A 30 -24.76 -1.51 19.62
CA VAL A 30 -24.42 -0.90 18.32
C VAL A 30 -25.23 -1.44 17.14
N CYS A 31 -25.74 -2.67 17.23
CA CYS A 31 -26.54 -3.31 16.17
C CYS A 31 -28.01 -2.91 16.22
N MET A 32 -28.48 -2.46 17.38
CA MET A 32 -29.86 -2.04 17.63
C MET A 32 -30.04 -0.51 17.57
N SER A 33 -28.95 0.25 17.41
CA SER A 33 -28.96 1.72 17.36
C SER A 33 -29.26 2.34 15.98
N GLY A 34 -29.72 1.53 15.01
CA GLY A 34 -30.13 2.01 13.68
C GLY A 34 -31.38 1.27 13.18
N SER A 35 -32.19 1.92 12.34
CA SER A 35 -33.30 1.26 11.64
C SER A 35 -32.76 0.40 10.50
N VAL A 36 -32.38 -0.81 10.85
CA VAL A 36 -31.92 -1.78 9.87
C VAL A 36 -33.10 -2.29 9.06
N THR A 37 -33.13 -1.95 7.77
CA THR A 37 -34.20 -2.34 6.86
C THR A 37 -33.98 -3.70 6.21
N SER A 38 -32.72 -4.09 6.00
CA SER A 38 -32.30 -5.30 5.30
C SER A 38 -31.20 -6.06 6.05
N CYS A 39 -30.92 -7.30 5.61
CA CYS A 39 -29.84 -8.09 6.18
C CYS A 39 -28.46 -7.48 5.87
N GLU A 40 -28.30 -6.96 4.66
CA GLU A 40 -27.10 -6.28 4.17
C GLU A 40 -26.77 -5.06 5.04
N ASP A 41 -27.77 -4.21 5.30
CA ASP A 41 -27.60 -3.05 6.17
C ASP A 41 -27.14 -3.48 7.58
N CYS A 42 -27.68 -4.59 8.10
CA CYS A 42 -27.34 -5.11 9.42
C CYS A 42 -25.85 -5.44 9.53
N ILE A 43 -25.34 -6.24 8.58
CA ILE A 43 -23.99 -6.76 8.64
C ILE A 43 -22.93 -5.67 8.39
N LEU A 44 -23.32 -4.57 7.74
CA LEU A 44 -22.47 -3.41 7.48
C LEU A 44 -22.42 -2.37 8.60
N ILE A 45 -23.31 -2.43 9.61
CA ILE A 45 -23.24 -1.50 10.75
C ILE A 45 -21.96 -1.68 11.56
N HIS A 46 -21.71 -2.91 11.98
CA HIS A 46 -20.56 -3.25 12.80
C HIS A 46 -20.25 -4.75 12.70
N PRO A 47 -18.98 -5.18 12.76
CA PRO A 47 -18.58 -6.60 12.67
C PRO A 47 -19.25 -7.54 13.66
N SER A 48 -19.68 -7.02 14.81
CA SER A 48 -20.37 -7.82 15.84
C SER A 48 -21.86 -8.06 15.55
N CYS A 49 -22.43 -7.41 14.54
CA CYS A 49 -23.85 -7.51 14.22
C CYS A 49 -24.15 -8.74 13.40
N ALA A 50 -25.28 -9.37 13.68
CA ALA A 50 -25.79 -10.54 13.01
C ALA A 50 -27.26 -10.32 12.67
N TRP A 51 -27.75 -11.01 11.65
CA TRP A 51 -29.15 -10.95 11.24
C TRP A 51 -29.83 -12.30 11.43
N CYS A 52 -31.08 -12.29 11.92
CA CYS A 52 -31.91 -13.49 11.99
C CYS A 52 -32.88 -13.58 10.80
N ALA A 53 -32.65 -14.56 9.92
CA ALA A 53 -33.47 -14.84 8.75
C ALA A 53 -34.67 -15.78 9.03
N GLN A 54 -34.90 -16.18 10.28
CA GLN A 54 -35.98 -17.08 10.65
C GLN A 54 -37.35 -16.40 10.52
N GLU A 55 -38.31 -17.01 9.83
CA GLU A 55 -39.59 -16.37 9.46
C GLU A 55 -40.39 -15.85 10.67
N ASP A 56 -40.57 -16.69 11.69
CA ASP A 56 -41.35 -16.40 12.91
C ASP A 56 -40.59 -15.60 13.98
N PHE A 57 -39.45 -15.00 13.63
CA PHE A 57 -38.66 -14.19 14.55
C PHE A 57 -39.22 -12.75 14.67
N GLY A 58 -39.14 -12.17 15.87
CA GLY A 58 -39.71 -10.83 16.14
C GLY A 58 -39.14 -9.69 15.29
N ARG A 59 -39.74 -8.49 15.41
CA ARG A 59 -39.44 -7.31 14.56
C ARG A 59 -37.96 -6.90 14.52
N ALA A 60 -37.25 -6.96 15.65
CA ALA A 60 -35.83 -6.61 15.72
C ALA A 60 -34.95 -7.80 15.32
N ARG A 61 -34.65 -7.92 14.02
CA ARG A 61 -33.88 -9.03 13.41
C ARG A 61 -32.36 -8.83 13.40
N CYS A 62 -31.89 -7.59 13.55
CA CYS A 62 -30.48 -7.24 13.67
C CYS A 62 -30.09 -7.08 15.14
N ASP A 63 -29.09 -7.83 15.58
CA ASP A 63 -28.59 -7.78 16.96
C ASP A 63 -27.21 -8.48 17.03
N ILE A 64 -26.60 -8.55 18.20
CA ILE A 64 -25.44 -9.41 18.43
C ILE A 64 -25.91 -10.88 18.38
N SER A 65 -25.11 -11.77 17.78
CA SER A 65 -25.45 -13.19 17.58
C SER A 65 -25.95 -13.89 18.85
N GLN A 66 -25.32 -13.64 20.00
CA GLN A 66 -25.73 -14.21 21.30
C GLN A 66 -27.14 -13.77 21.73
N ASN A 67 -27.50 -12.51 21.48
CA ASN A 67 -28.83 -11.99 21.80
C ASN A 67 -29.89 -12.63 20.89
N LEU A 68 -29.60 -12.80 19.60
CA LEU A 68 -30.50 -13.48 18.67
C LEU A 68 -30.79 -14.92 19.10
N LEU A 69 -29.75 -15.66 19.50
CA LEU A 69 -29.90 -17.01 20.04
C LEU A 69 -30.77 -17.02 21.31
N SER A 70 -30.50 -16.09 22.25
CA SER A 70 -31.29 -15.99 23.49
C SER A 70 -32.76 -15.65 23.26
N ARG A 71 -33.05 -14.94 22.17
CA ARG A 71 -34.41 -14.55 21.74
C ARG A 71 -35.10 -15.62 20.89
N GLY A 72 -34.47 -16.77 20.67
CA GLY A 72 -35.06 -17.93 19.99
C GLY A 72 -34.76 -18.05 18.50
N CYS A 73 -33.83 -17.27 17.95
CA CYS A 73 -33.36 -17.49 16.57
C CYS A 73 -32.51 -18.76 16.53
N LYS A 74 -32.83 -19.72 15.67
CA LYS A 74 -32.01 -20.92 15.51
C LYS A 74 -30.72 -20.56 14.78
N ALA A 75 -29.59 -21.14 15.20
CA ALA A 75 -28.26 -20.83 14.68
C ALA A 75 -28.13 -20.90 13.15
N GLN A 76 -28.83 -21.84 12.50
CA GLN A 76 -28.83 -22.00 11.04
C GLN A 76 -29.46 -20.83 10.26
N PHE A 77 -30.28 -20.02 10.92
CA PHE A 77 -30.90 -18.83 10.33
C PHE A 77 -30.16 -17.54 10.70
N ILE A 78 -29.05 -17.63 11.43
CA ILE A 78 -28.23 -16.47 11.79
C ILE A 78 -27.22 -16.21 10.67
N GLU A 79 -27.36 -15.07 10.02
CA GLU A 79 -26.40 -14.53 9.06
C GLU A 79 -25.36 -13.71 9.83
N PHE A 80 -24.14 -14.23 9.89
CA PHE A 80 -23.01 -13.60 10.55
C PHE A 80 -21.72 -13.88 9.76
N PRO A 81 -21.54 -13.24 8.59
CA PRO A 81 -20.30 -13.37 7.85
C PRO A 81 -19.14 -12.81 8.69
N THR A 82 -18.00 -13.48 8.64
CA THR A 82 -16.77 -13.06 9.31
C THR A 82 -15.67 -12.93 8.27
N SER A 83 -14.73 -12.01 8.49
CA SER A 83 -13.54 -11.93 7.66
C SER A 83 -12.73 -13.23 7.76
N GLN A 84 -12.27 -13.74 6.62
CA GLN A 84 -11.50 -14.98 6.53
C GLN A 84 -10.28 -14.80 5.63
N THR A 85 -9.27 -15.63 5.90
CA THR A 85 -8.04 -15.69 5.13
C THR A 85 -7.76 -17.12 4.73
N SER A 86 -7.48 -17.33 3.44
CA SER A 86 -7.14 -18.62 2.87
C SER A 86 -5.80 -18.54 2.12
N THR A 87 -4.88 -19.44 2.44
CA THR A 87 -3.60 -19.53 1.76
C THR A 87 -3.75 -20.38 0.50
N LEU A 88 -3.48 -19.80 -0.67
CA LEU A 88 -3.63 -20.47 -1.96
C LEU A 88 -2.30 -21.08 -2.46
N LYS A 89 -1.17 -20.42 -2.18
CA LYS A 89 0.18 -20.92 -2.53
C LYS A 89 1.18 -20.55 -1.44
N SER A 90 1.89 -21.56 -0.92
CA SER A 90 2.85 -21.40 0.19
C SER A 90 4.02 -22.36 0.06
N GLU A 91 4.84 -22.15 -0.96
CA GLU A 91 6.11 -22.86 -1.13
C GLU A 91 7.08 -22.47 0.00
N PRO A 92 7.85 -23.43 0.54
CA PRO A 92 8.78 -23.18 1.64
C PRO A 92 9.95 -22.30 1.21
N LEU A 93 10.47 -21.51 2.16
CA LEU A 93 11.63 -20.64 1.94
C LEU A 93 12.88 -21.46 1.60
N SER A 94 13.61 -21.07 0.56
CA SER A 94 14.85 -21.72 0.15
C SER A 94 15.99 -21.42 1.11
N SER A 95 16.91 -22.37 1.28
CA SER A 95 18.11 -22.19 2.10
C SER A 95 19.27 -21.54 1.34
N LYS A 96 19.46 -21.88 0.06
CA LYS A 96 20.53 -21.37 -0.82
C LYS A 96 19.99 -20.95 -2.18
N GLY A 97 20.61 -19.92 -2.77
CA GLY A 97 20.25 -19.36 -4.06
C GLY A 97 20.85 -20.11 -5.25
N SER A 98 21.89 -20.90 -5.00
CA SER A 98 22.68 -21.66 -5.98
C SER A 98 22.35 -23.17 -5.94
N ALA A 99 21.07 -23.53 -5.99
CA ALA A 99 20.68 -24.95 -6.04
C ALA A 99 21.09 -25.60 -7.38
N PRO A 100 21.59 -26.86 -7.39
CA PRO A 100 21.99 -27.57 -8.63
C PRO A 100 20.83 -27.89 -9.58
N THR A 101 19.60 -27.76 -9.10
CA THR A 101 18.36 -27.96 -9.85
C THR A 101 17.78 -26.61 -10.24
N HIS A 102 17.18 -26.51 -11.42
CA HIS A 102 16.41 -25.35 -11.93
C HIS A 102 15.15 -24.99 -11.07
N SER A 103 15.17 -25.24 -9.76
CA SER A 103 14.14 -24.83 -8.82
C SER A 103 14.26 -23.34 -8.56
N GLU A 104 13.18 -22.59 -8.82
CA GLU A 104 13.10 -21.16 -8.51
C GLU A 104 13.40 -20.93 -7.02
N VAL A 105 14.26 -19.96 -6.73
CA VAL A 105 14.59 -19.57 -5.35
C VAL A 105 13.40 -18.85 -4.73
N VAL A 106 12.93 -19.35 -3.58
CA VAL A 106 11.78 -18.79 -2.84
C VAL A 106 12.27 -18.04 -1.61
N GLN A 107 12.00 -16.74 -1.56
CA GLN A 107 12.43 -15.82 -0.50
C GLN A 107 11.28 -15.24 0.33
N ILE A 108 10.04 -15.39 -0.12
CA ILE A 108 8.82 -14.99 0.58
C ILE A 108 7.86 -16.17 0.71
N MET A 109 7.20 -16.29 1.85
CA MET A 109 6.14 -17.27 2.07
C MET A 109 5.03 -16.65 2.94
N PRO A 110 3.75 -16.85 2.61
CA PRO A 110 3.23 -17.49 1.39
C PRO A 110 3.39 -16.60 0.14
N GLN A 111 3.10 -17.13 -1.05
CA GLN A 111 3.17 -16.38 -2.31
C GLN A 111 1.78 -15.96 -2.82
N LYS A 112 0.70 -16.64 -2.40
CA LYS A 112 -0.66 -16.27 -2.78
C LYS A 112 -1.67 -16.52 -1.66
N ILE A 113 -2.48 -15.51 -1.37
CA ILE A 113 -3.57 -15.54 -0.38
C ILE A 113 -4.86 -15.02 -1.03
N SER A 114 -6.00 -15.55 -0.61
CA SER A 114 -7.32 -14.94 -0.82
C SER A 114 -7.92 -14.52 0.53
N LEU A 115 -8.41 -13.29 0.57
CA LEU A 115 -9.11 -12.69 1.70
C LEU A 115 -10.58 -12.56 1.35
N SER A 116 -11.45 -12.94 2.28
CA SER A 116 -12.87 -12.61 2.25
C SER A 116 -13.12 -11.61 3.37
N LEU A 117 -13.35 -10.35 3.07
CA LEU A 117 -13.43 -9.27 4.04
C LEU A 117 -14.87 -8.82 4.26
N ARG A 118 -15.30 -8.82 5.52
CA ARG A 118 -16.48 -8.07 5.95
C ARG A 118 -16.06 -6.65 6.33
N PRO A 119 -16.71 -5.60 5.83
CA PRO A 119 -16.36 -4.23 6.20
C PRO A 119 -16.34 -3.98 7.72
N GLY A 120 -15.28 -3.33 8.18
CA GLY A 120 -14.97 -3.08 9.59
C GLY A 120 -14.38 -4.28 10.34
N ASP A 121 -14.46 -5.50 9.80
CA ASP A 121 -13.94 -6.71 10.44
C ASP A 121 -12.51 -6.99 9.97
N GLN A 122 -11.59 -7.13 10.93
CA GLN A 122 -10.17 -7.26 10.66
C GLN A 122 -9.79 -8.72 10.52
N THR A 123 -8.99 -9.04 9.51
CA THR A 123 -8.28 -10.33 9.42
C THR A 123 -6.77 -10.11 9.38
N SER A 124 -6.02 -11.16 9.68
CA SER A 124 -4.57 -11.09 9.67
C SER A 124 -3.95 -12.34 9.05
N PHE A 125 -2.77 -12.16 8.48
CA PHE A 125 -1.93 -13.26 8.01
C PHE A 125 -0.46 -12.96 8.24
N ARG A 126 0.33 -14.02 8.37
CA ARG A 126 1.77 -13.92 8.57
C ARG A 126 2.50 -14.08 7.25
N VAL A 127 3.46 -13.19 7.00
CA VAL A 127 4.40 -13.26 5.89
C VAL A 127 5.79 -13.46 6.45
N GLN A 128 6.52 -14.43 5.92
CA GLN A 128 7.92 -14.67 6.26
C GLN A 128 8.81 -14.32 5.08
N VAL A 129 9.92 -13.65 5.36
CA VAL A 129 10.91 -13.25 4.36
C VAL A 129 12.26 -13.73 4.81
N ARG A 130 13.00 -14.40 3.92
CA ARG A 130 14.36 -14.88 4.16
C ARG A 130 15.34 -14.32 3.15
N GLN A 131 16.45 -13.85 3.67
CA GLN A 131 17.59 -13.48 2.85
C GLN A 131 18.42 -14.71 2.54
N VAL A 132 18.19 -15.29 1.37
CA VAL A 132 18.82 -16.54 0.96
C VAL A 132 20.32 -16.36 0.79
N GLU A 133 21.10 -17.31 1.30
CA GLU A 133 22.55 -17.35 1.13
C GLU A 133 22.94 -17.58 -0.33
N ASP A 134 24.08 -17.03 -0.75
CA ASP A 134 24.63 -17.24 -2.09
C ASP A 134 23.64 -16.91 -3.23
N TYR A 135 22.91 -15.80 -3.06
CA TYR A 135 21.97 -15.32 -4.08
C TYR A 135 22.75 -14.62 -5.22
N PRO A 136 22.38 -14.83 -6.51
CA PRO A 136 23.10 -14.21 -7.61
C PRO A 136 23.08 -12.69 -7.56
N VAL A 137 24.15 -12.04 -8.01
CA VAL A 137 24.27 -10.57 -8.02
C VAL A 137 24.63 -10.08 -9.41
N ASP A 138 23.90 -9.09 -9.89
CA ASP A 138 24.22 -8.32 -11.09
C ASP A 138 24.62 -6.92 -10.66
N LEU A 139 25.80 -6.47 -11.07
CA LEU A 139 26.27 -5.11 -10.82
C LEU A 139 26.50 -4.39 -12.14
N TYR A 140 25.79 -3.29 -12.33
CA TYR A 140 26.02 -2.38 -13.45
C TYR A 140 26.71 -1.12 -12.95
N TYR A 141 27.93 -0.88 -13.46
CA TYR A 141 28.72 0.28 -13.09
C TYR A 141 28.46 1.42 -14.08
N LEU A 142 27.80 2.47 -13.61
CA LEU A 142 27.43 3.64 -14.37
C LEU A 142 28.33 4.81 -14.00
N MET A 143 29.21 5.19 -14.93
CA MET A 143 30.28 6.13 -14.68
C MET A 143 30.07 7.44 -15.43
N ASP A 144 30.25 8.55 -14.72
CA ASP A 144 30.43 9.87 -15.31
C ASP A 144 31.77 9.94 -16.07
N LEU A 145 31.73 10.34 -17.34
CA LEU A 145 32.91 10.55 -18.18
C LEU A 145 33.11 12.02 -18.56
N SER A 146 32.62 12.95 -17.74
CA SER A 146 33.04 14.35 -17.77
C SER A 146 34.57 14.47 -17.59
N LEU A 147 35.12 15.65 -17.89
CA LEU A 147 36.57 15.85 -17.93
C LEU A 147 37.22 15.70 -16.54
N SER A 148 36.48 15.96 -15.46
CA SER A 148 36.96 15.82 -14.08
C SER A 148 37.24 14.37 -13.72
N MET A 149 36.45 13.42 -14.23
CA MET A 149 36.54 11.98 -13.91
C MET A 149 37.71 11.24 -14.61
N LYS A 150 38.67 11.97 -15.17
CA LYS A 150 39.75 11.40 -15.99
C LYS A 150 40.72 10.55 -15.17
N ASP A 151 41.07 10.98 -13.98
CA ASP A 151 41.93 10.23 -13.07
C ASP A 151 41.21 9.02 -12.46
N ASP A 152 39.91 9.14 -12.17
CA ASP A 152 39.07 8.01 -11.76
C ASP A 152 39.06 6.89 -12.80
N LEU A 153 38.96 7.23 -14.09
CA LEU A 153 38.98 6.25 -15.18
C LEU A 153 40.26 5.39 -15.16
N VAL A 154 41.40 5.99 -14.78
CA VAL A 154 42.68 5.29 -14.65
C VAL A 154 42.65 4.32 -13.46
N THR A 155 42.07 4.73 -12.33
CA THR A 155 41.89 3.86 -11.16
C THR A 155 40.99 2.67 -11.48
N ILE A 156 39.98 2.87 -12.33
CA ILE A 156 38.95 1.87 -12.66
C ILE A 156 39.42 0.80 -13.67
N HIS A 157 40.54 1.01 -14.39
CA HIS A 157 41.07 0.03 -15.34
C HIS A 157 41.33 -1.37 -14.75
N ASN A 158 41.61 -1.46 -13.45
CA ASN A 158 41.82 -2.73 -12.73
C ASN A 158 40.71 -3.05 -11.71
N LEU A 159 39.60 -2.29 -11.76
CA LEU A 159 38.48 -2.47 -10.84
C LEU A 159 37.82 -3.83 -11.02
N GLY A 160 37.59 -4.26 -12.27
CA GLY A 160 36.82 -5.47 -12.57
C GLY A 160 37.38 -6.72 -11.88
N THR A 161 38.70 -6.93 -11.96
CA THR A 161 39.35 -8.11 -11.35
C THR A 161 39.26 -8.08 -9.82
N LYS A 162 39.59 -6.95 -9.20
CA LYS A 162 39.56 -6.83 -7.74
C LYS A 162 38.14 -6.89 -7.19
N LEU A 163 37.20 -6.22 -7.85
CA LEU A 163 35.79 -6.24 -7.46
C LEU A 163 35.22 -7.65 -7.55
N THR A 164 35.49 -8.38 -8.64
CA THR A 164 35.02 -9.76 -8.76
C THR A 164 35.62 -10.68 -7.70
N GLN A 165 36.89 -10.48 -7.34
CA GLN A 165 37.52 -11.21 -6.23
C GLN A 165 36.82 -10.96 -4.89
N GLU A 166 36.52 -9.70 -4.56
CA GLU A 166 35.79 -9.38 -3.32
C GLU A 166 34.35 -9.88 -3.35
N MET A 167 33.65 -9.73 -4.48
CA MET A 167 32.27 -10.21 -4.64
C MET A 167 32.18 -11.74 -4.64
N SER A 168 33.21 -12.46 -5.09
CA SER A 168 33.26 -13.93 -5.05
C SER A 168 33.21 -14.51 -3.63
N ARG A 169 33.54 -13.71 -2.62
CA ARG A 169 33.41 -14.09 -1.19
C ARG A 169 31.97 -14.05 -0.71
N LEU A 170 31.10 -13.32 -1.41
CA LEU A 170 29.71 -13.06 -1.01
C LEU A 170 28.71 -13.87 -1.86
N THR A 171 29.02 -14.06 -3.14
CA THR A 171 28.19 -14.82 -4.09
C THR A 171 29.09 -15.58 -5.08
N SER A 172 28.68 -16.80 -5.40
CA SER A 172 29.28 -17.65 -6.43
C SER A 172 28.89 -17.23 -7.84
N ASN A 173 27.84 -16.42 -7.99
CA ASN A 173 27.23 -16.10 -9.29
C ASN A 173 27.09 -14.59 -9.50
N PHE A 174 28.21 -13.97 -9.86
CA PHE A 174 28.36 -12.53 -10.07
C PHE A 174 28.45 -12.18 -11.56
N ARG A 175 27.72 -11.13 -11.99
CA ARG A 175 27.90 -10.51 -13.31
C ARG A 175 28.17 -9.02 -13.17
N LEU A 176 29.03 -8.51 -14.04
CA LEU A 176 29.44 -7.12 -14.08
C LEU A 176 29.14 -6.53 -15.47
N GLY A 177 28.58 -5.33 -15.48
CA GLY A 177 28.29 -4.55 -16.68
C GLY A 177 28.81 -3.12 -16.52
N PHE A 178 28.88 -2.38 -17.64
CA PHE A 178 29.46 -1.05 -17.67
C PHE A 178 28.69 -0.11 -18.60
N GLY A 179 28.45 1.11 -18.14
CA GLY A 179 27.83 2.18 -18.90
C GLY A 179 28.45 3.52 -18.54
N THR A 180 28.30 4.48 -19.44
CA THR A 180 28.92 5.81 -19.31
C THR A 180 27.92 6.91 -19.65
N PHE A 181 28.06 8.06 -19.03
CA PHE A 181 27.24 9.24 -19.32
C PHE A 181 28.05 10.52 -19.17
N VAL A 182 27.55 11.60 -19.77
CA VAL A 182 28.05 12.96 -19.57
C VAL A 182 26.80 13.83 -19.43
N ASP A 183 26.35 14.44 -20.53
CA ASP A 183 25.10 15.18 -20.57
C ASP A 183 24.56 15.29 -22.00
N LYS A 184 23.33 15.78 -22.13
CA LYS A 184 22.64 15.98 -23.40
C LYS A 184 23.52 16.80 -24.35
N ASN A 185 23.83 16.23 -25.51
CA ASN A 185 24.67 16.90 -26.51
C ASN A 185 23.89 17.96 -27.31
N ILE A 186 23.48 19.02 -26.62
CA ILE A 186 22.73 20.16 -27.15
C ILE A 186 23.08 21.42 -26.34
N SER A 187 22.98 22.59 -26.97
CA SER A 187 23.12 23.87 -26.26
C SER A 187 21.95 24.07 -25.28
N PRO A 188 22.19 24.58 -24.06
CA PRO A 188 23.42 25.17 -23.56
C PRO A 188 24.40 24.21 -22.84
N PHE A 189 24.05 22.93 -22.70
CA PHE A 189 24.77 21.96 -21.89
C PHE A 189 26.10 21.50 -22.51
N SER A 190 26.14 21.41 -23.85
CA SER A 190 27.35 21.02 -24.60
C SER A 190 27.89 22.13 -25.50
N TYR A 191 29.14 21.96 -25.93
CA TYR A 191 29.78 22.84 -26.92
C TYR A 191 29.33 22.48 -28.35
N THR A 192 28.33 23.17 -28.88
CA THR A 192 27.74 22.88 -30.21
C THR A 192 28.39 23.64 -31.37
N GLU A 193 29.39 24.49 -31.12
CA GLU A 193 30.09 25.17 -32.21
C GLU A 193 30.92 24.19 -33.06
N PRO A 194 31.02 24.37 -34.39
CA PRO A 194 31.72 23.43 -35.27
C PRO A 194 33.16 23.09 -34.86
N LYS A 195 33.88 24.04 -34.24
CA LYS A 195 35.25 23.84 -33.73
C LYS A 195 35.37 22.83 -32.58
N TYR A 196 34.27 22.53 -31.89
CA TYR A 196 34.21 21.65 -30.71
C TYR A 196 33.44 20.35 -30.96
N GLN A 197 32.75 20.23 -32.10
CA GLN A 197 31.86 19.11 -32.41
C GLN A 197 32.56 17.74 -32.33
N ASN A 198 33.81 17.66 -32.82
CA ASN A 198 34.60 16.42 -32.78
C ASN A 198 35.51 16.31 -31.55
N ASN A 199 35.79 17.44 -30.89
CA ASN A 199 36.69 17.51 -29.74
C ASN A 199 36.35 18.74 -28.87
N PRO A 200 35.48 18.58 -27.86
CA PRO A 200 35.12 19.63 -26.93
C PRO A 200 36.30 20.20 -26.11
N CYS A 201 37.41 19.47 -26.06
CA CYS A 201 38.60 19.83 -25.30
C CYS A 201 39.67 20.56 -26.13
N ASN A 202 39.40 20.87 -27.40
CA ASN A 202 40.33 21.55 -28.30
C ASN A 202 40.90 22.87 -27.72
N ALA A 203 40.13 23.59 -26.89
CA ALA A 203 40.58 24.84 -26.25
C ALA A 203 41.21 24.65 -24.85
N TYR A 204 41.34 23.40 -24.36
CA TYR A 204 41.82 23.10 -23.02
C TYR A 204 43.26 22.60 -23.04
N LYS A 205 44.22 23.49 -22.73
CA LYS A 205 45.66 23.24 -22.93
C LYS A 205 46.22 22.02 -22.19
N LEU A 206 45.72 21.73 -20.99
CA LEU A 206 46.19 20.60 -20.17
C LEU A 206 45.73 19.25 -20.72
N PHE A 207 44.57 19.22 -21.39
CA PHE A 207 43.97 18.00 -21.93
C PHE A 207 43.36 18.31 -23.31
N PRO A 208 44.17 18.27 -24.39
CA PRO A 208 43.74 18.80 -25.68
C PRO A 208 42.76 17.87 -26.43
N ASN A 209 42.63 16.60 -26.02
CA ASN A 209 41.87 15.59 -26.74
C ASN A 209 40.85 14.91 -25.81
N CYS A 210 39.59 14.90 -26.23
CA CYS A 210 38.50 14.14 -25.62
C CYS A 210 37.45 13.78 -26.68
N VAL A 211 36.53 12.86 -26.36
CA VAL A 211 35.48 12.45 -27.29
C VAL A 211 34.33 13.48 -27.34
N PRO A 212 33.53 13.53 -28.42
CA PRO A 212 32.32 14.35 -28.46
C PRO A 212 31.39 14.07 -27.29
N SER A 213 30.68 15.09 -26.82
CA SER A 213 29.69 14.97 -25.73
C SER A 213 28.57 14.01 -26.14
N PHE A 214 28.04 13.26 -25.16
CA PHE A 214 26.98 12.29 -25.35
C PHE A 214 26.15 12.16 -24.08
N GLY A 215 24.87 11.79 -24.24
CA GLY A 215 23.97 11.62 -23.09
C GLY A 215 24.31 10.38 -22.28
N PHE A 216 23.93 9.21 -22.78
CA PHE A 216 24.22 7.91 -22.17
C PHE A 216 24.64 6.90 -23.23
N ARG A 217 25.67 6.10 -22.92
CA ARG A 217 26.15 4.98 -23.72
C ARG A 217 26.22 3.72 -22.88
N HIS A 218 25.53 2.69 -23.34
CA HIS A 218 25.72 1.34 -22.83
C HIS A 218 26.96 0.72 -23.51
N VAL A 219 27.92 0.24 -22.70
CA VAL A 219 29.22 -0.23 -23.21
C VAL A 219 29.34 -1.75 -23.11
N LEU A 220 28.99 -2.32 -21.95
CA LEU A 220 29.12 -3.75 -21.69
C LEU A 220 27.88 -4.29 -20.97
N SER A 221 27.17 -5.21 -21.63
CA SER A 221 26.09 -6.00 -21.03
C SER A 221 26.62 -6.86 -19.88
N LEU A 222 25.76 -7.11 -18.90
CA LEU A 222 26.08 -7.90 -17.71
C LEU A 222 26.64 -9.28 -18.10
N THR A 223 27.91 -9.52 -17.75
CA THR A 223 28.63 -10.75 -18.07
C THR A 223 29.44 -11.25 -16.87
N ASP A 224 29.67 -12.55 -16.82
CA ASP A 224 30.60 -13.23 -15.91
C ASP A 224 32.07 -13.13 -16.35
N LYS A 225 32.33 -12.63 -17.57
CA LYS A 225 33.67 -12.49 -18.14
C LYS A 225 34.34 -11.18 -17.70
N VAL A 226 34.98 -11.22 -16.55
CA VAL A 226 35.67 -10.07 -15.93
C VAL A 226 36.70 -9.40 -16.86
N ASP A 227 37.43 -10.19 -17.65
CA ASP A 227 38.44 -9.65 -18.57
C ASP A 227 37.83 -8.72 -19.62
N ARG A 228 36.57 -8.96 -20.03
CA ARG A 228 35.87 -8.07 -20.95
C ARG A 228 35.60 -6.71 -20.33
N PHE A 229 35.24 -6.65 -19.05
CA PHE A 229 35.07 -5.39 -18.35
C PHE A 229 36.34 -4.54 -18.40
N ASN A 230 37.47 -5.12 -18.01
CA ASN A 230 38.74 -4.39 -18.01
C ASN A 230 39.11 -3.91 -19.43
N GLN A 231 38.89 -4.75 -20.46
CA GLN A 231 39.14 -4.38 -21.85
C GLN A 231 38.23 -3.24 -22.33
N GLU A 232 36.94 -3.25 -22.02
CA GLU A 232 36.03 -2.19 -22.46
C GLU A 232 36.27 -0.87 -21.72
N VAL A 233 36.59 -0.91 -20.42
CA VAL A 233 36.96 0.29 -19.64
C VAL A 233 38.23 0.93 -20.20
N GLN A 234 39.23 0.13 -20.60
CA GLN A 234 40.48 0.64 -21.20
C GLN A 234 40.28 1.37 -22.53
N LYS A 235 39.19 1.09 -23.26
CA LYS A 235 38.87 1.78 -24.51
C LYS A 235 38.17 3.12 -24.31
N GLN A 236 37.69 3.41 -23.10
CA GLN A 236 36.93 4.62 -22.85
C GLN A 236 37.83 5.84 -22.80
N MET A 237 37.24 6.97 -23.15
CA MET A 237 37.87 8.27 -23.07
C MET A 237 36.84 9.26 -22.52
N VAL A 238 37.30 10.16 -21.65
CA VAL A 238 36.46 11.25 -21.14
C VAL A 238 36.01 12.18 -22.26
N SER A 239 34.92 12.89 -22.01
CA SER A 239 34.40 13.99 -22.81
C SER A 239 34.45 15.30 -22.00
N ARG A 240 33.73 16.32 -22.44
CA ARG A 240 33.59 17.61 -21.74
C ARG A 240 32.28 18.30 -22.11
N ASN A 241 31.49 18.58 -21.10
CA ASN A 241 30.30 19.45 -21.08
C ASN A 241 30.67 20.89 -20.69
N ARG A 242 29.68 21.80 -20.69
CA ARG A 242 29.89 23.24 -20.53
C ARG A 242 29.51 23.75 -19.15
N ASP A 243 28.36 23.34 -18.62
CA ASP A 243 27.92 23.63 -17.28
C ASP A 243 28.38 22.55 -16.29
N ALA A 244 27.94 22.65 -15.04
CA ALA A 244 28.40 21.76 -13.97
C ALA A 244 27.47 20.55 -13.75
N PRO A 245 26.13 20.68 -13.77
CA PRO A 245 25.26 19.51 -13.63
C PRO A 245 25.37 18.58 -14.84
N GLU A 246 25.18 17.28 -14.60
CA GLU A 246 25.32 16.23 -15.60
C GLU A 246 24.01 15.49 -15.83
N GLY A 247 23.91 14.78 -16.95
CA GLY A 247 22.72 14.05 -17.40
C GLY A 247 22.54 12.65 -16.80
N GLY A 248 23.07 12.40 -15.61
CA GLY A 248 23.14 11.07 -15.01
C GLY A 248 21.78 10.40 -14.74
N PHE A 249 20.71 11.17 -14.56
CA PHE A 249 19.36 10.63 -14.38
C PHE A 249 18.76 10.02 -15.65
N ASP A 250 19.08 10.53 -16.84
CA ASP A 250 18.74 9.84 -18.09
C ASP A 250 19.41 8.46 -18.13
N ALA A 251 20.68 8.41 -17.76
CA ALA A 251 21.47 7.19 -17.77
C ALA A 251 20.96 6.15 -16.75
N ILE A 252 20.57 6.58 -15.55
CA ILE A 252 19.94 5.70 -14.54
C ILE A 252 18.63 5.11 -15.07
N VAL A 253 17.75 5.92 -15.67
CA VAL A 253 16.47 5.42 -16.21
C VAL A 253 16.72 4.46 -17.35
N GLN A 254 17.58 4.79 -18.32
CA GLN A 254 17.89 3.89 -19.44
C GLN A 254 18.51 2.57 -18.95
N ALA A 255 19.45 2.61 -18.01
CA ALA A 255 20.03 1.41 -17.42
C ALA A 255 18.99 0.56 -16.66
N ALA A 256 17.94 1.18 -16.12
CA ALA A 256 16.87 0.47 -15.41
C ALA A 256 15.84 -0.19 -16.34
N VAL A 257 15.45 0.50 -17.41
CA VAL A 257 14.32 0.08 -18.28
C VAL A 257 14.75 -0.75 -19.49
N CYS A 258 15.98 -0.61 -19.98
CA CYS A 258 16.55 -1.37 -21.10
C CYS A 258 17.02 -2.77 -20.65
N LYS A 259 16.09 -3.61 -20.20
CA LYS A 259 16.40 -4.90 -19.55
C LYS A 259 17.19 -5.86 -20.43
N GLU A 260 16.85 -5.90 -21.72
CA GLU A 260 17.41 -6.88 -22.65
C GLU A 260 18.84 -6.49 -23.05
N GLU A 261 19.06 -5.20 -23.28
CA GLU A 261 20.33 -4.60 -23.67
C GLU A 261 21.34 -4.64 -22.51
N ILE A 262 20.89 -4.25 -21.31
CA ILE A 262 21.73 -4.28 -20.11
C ILE A 262 21.95 -5.72 -19.63
N GLY A 263 20.93 -6.57 -19.71
CA GLY A 263 21.00 -8.00 -19.40
C GLY A 263 20.70 -8.37 -17.93
N TRP A 264 19.82 -7.63 -17.25
CA TRP A 264 19.43 -7.92 -15.87
C TRP A 264 18.76 -9.30 -15.75
N ARG A 265 19.27 -10.17 -14.88
CA ARG A 265 18.68 -11.51 -14.67
C ARG A 265 17.42 -11.41 -13.82
N LYS A 266 16.38 -12.15 -14.20
CA LYS A 266 15.12 -12.19 -13.41
C LYS A 266 15.34 -12.66 -11.95
N GLU A 267 16.35 -13.48 -11.69
CA GLU A 267 16.65 -14.10 -10.40
C GLU A 267 18.03 -13.67 -9.86
N ALA A 268 18.27 -12.37 -9.86
CA ALA A 268 19.46 -11.80 -9.27
C ALA A 268 19.15 -10.55 -8.46
N PHE A 269 20.09 -10.19 -7.61
CA PHE A 269 20.10 -8.94 -6.88
C PHE A 269 20.72 -7.86 -7.78
N HIS A 270 19.96 -6.84 -8.13
CA HIS A 270 20.41 -5.80 -9.07
C HIS A 270 21.00 -4.60 -8.33
N LEU A 271 22.30 -4.38 -8.53
CA LEU A 271 23.03 -3.21 -8.04
C LEU A 271 23.37 -2.29 -9.21
N LEU A 272 22.90 -1.05 -9.15
CA LEU A 272 23.30 0.02 -10.05
C LEU A 272 24.20 0.98 -9.28
N VAL A 273 25.50 1.00 -9.62
CA VAL A 273 26.46 1.92 -9.00
C VAL A 273 26.55 3.15 -9.87
N PHE A 274 26.16 4.30 -9.33
CA PHE A 274 26.28 5.60 -9.98
C PHE A 274 27.50 6.33 -9.41
N ALA A 275 28.51 6.58 -10.24
CA ALA A 275 29.74 7.27 -9.86
C ALA A 275 29.86 8.61 -10.58
N SER A 276 29.88 9.72 -9.84
CA SER A 276 30.05 11.08 -10.35
C SER A 276 30.60 12.02 -9.27
N ASP A 277 31.28 13.09 -9.72
CA ASP A 277 31.84 14.13 -8.87
C ASP A 277 31.14 15.50 -9.00
N ASP A 278 30.05 15.59 -9.79
CA ASP A 278 29.21 16.79 -9.93
C ASP A 278 27.70 16.54 -9.69
N ALA A 279 26.92 17.63 -9.74
CA ALA A 279 25.47 17.62 -9.56
C ALA A 279 24.75 16.96 -10.75
N LEU A 280 23.45 16.70 -10.59
CA LEU A 280 22.59 16.15 -11.63
C LEU A 280 21.62 17.20 -12.14
N HIS A 281 21.34 17.17 -13.44
CA HIS A 281 20.16 17.80 -13.99
C HIS A 281 18.87 17.08 -13.56
N LEU A 282 17.83 17.87 -13.34
CA LEU A 282 16.50 17.41 -12.95
C LEU A 282 15.49 17.64 -14.08
N ALA A 283 14.34 16.96 -14.00
CA ALA A 283 13.21 17.29 -14.85
C ALA A 283 12.91 18.80 -14.81
N LEU A 284 12.55 19.34 -15.97
CA LEU A 284 12.37 20.75 -16.32
C LEU A 284 13.63 21.54 -16.64
N ASP A 285 14.84 21.04 -16.33
CA ASP A 285 16.08 21.70 -16.74
C ASP A 285 16.26 21.68 -18.26
N GLY A 286 15.80 20.61 -18.92
CA GLY A 286 15.84 20.47 -20.38
C GLY A 286 15.07 21.55 -21.14
N LYS A 287 14.17 22.28 -20.46
CA LYS A 287 13.46 23.44 -21.02
C LYS A 287 14.43 24.52 -21.52
N LEU A 288 15.60 24.68 -20.88
CA LEU A 288 16.63 25.63 -21.32
C LEU A 288 17.22 25.28 -22.70
N ALA A 289 17.23 23.99 -23.06
CA ALA A 289 17.63 23.49 -24.37
C ALA A 289 16.44 23.31 -25.34
N GLY A 290 15.24 23.77 -24.97
CA GLY A 290 14.02 23.60 -25.76
C GLY A 290 13.40 22.20 -25.68
N LEU A 291 13.83 21.35 -24.74
CA LEU A 291 13.28 20.01 -24.52
C LEU A 291 12.09 20.10 -23.57
N VAL A 292 10.89 20.12 -24.15
CA VAL A 292 9.61 20.28 -23.41
C VAL A 292 8.79 18.99 -23.35
N HIS A 293 9.26 17.92 -23.98
CA HIS A 293 8.64 16.60 -23.90
C HIS A 293 9.11 15.90 -22.63
N PRO A 294 8.20 15.57 -21.70
CA PRO A 294 8.57 14.84 -20.49
C PRO A 294 9.18 13.48 -20.83
N ASN A 295 10.08 13.00 -19.98
CA ASN A 295 10.63 11.65 -20.08
C ASN A 295 9.50 10.61 -19.94
N ASP A 296 9.45 9.63 -20.85
CA ASP A 296 8.38 8.63 -20.90
C ASP A 296 8.67 7.35 -20.10
N GLY A 297 9.86 7.24 -19.49
CA GLY A 297 10.27 6.08 -18.71
C GLY A 297 10.43 4.79 -19.53
N LYS A 298 10.67 4.89 -20.85
CA LYS A 298 10.90 3.74 -21.75
C LYS A 298 12.35 3.63 -22.20
N CYS A 299 12.70 2.46 -22.75
CA CYS A 299 14.02 2.23 -23.34
C CYS A 299 14.11 2.88 -24.72
N HIS A 300 15.18 3.62 -24.96
CA HIS A 300 15.47 4.29 -26.23
C HIS A 300 16.96 4.18 -26.63
N LEU A 301 17.58 3.03 -26.36
CA LEU A 301 18.91 2.71 -26.90
C LEU A 301 18.80 2.39 -28.39
N ASP A 302 19.69 2.98 -29.18
CA ASP A 302 19.81 2.65 -30.61
C ASP A 302 20.71 1.43 -30.85
N HIS A 303 20.92 1.10 -32.13
CA HIS A 303 21.79 0.02 -32.56
C HIS A 303 23.28 0.22 -32.20
N ASN A 304 23.68 1.43 -31.82
CA ASN A 304 25.03 1.76 -31.35
C ASN A 304 25.11 1.78 -29.81
N ASN A 305 24.05 1.33 -29.12
CA ASN A 305 23.93 1.37 -27.67
C ASN A 305 23.98 2.79 -27.09
N GLU A 306 23.57 3.81 -27.84
CA GLU A 306 23.49 5.20 -27.39
C GLU A 306 22.03 5.63 -27.16
N TYR A 307 21.80 6.49 -26.16
CA TYR A 307 20.47 7.00 -25.84
C TYR A 307 19.97 7.99 -26.90
N SER A 308 19.18 7.47 -27.83
CA SER A 308 18.69 8.17 -29.03
C SER A 308 17.67 9.28 -28.79
N ALA A 309 17.09 9.33 -27.58
CA ALA A 309 16.13 10.36 -27.19
C ALA A 309 16.72 11.44 -26.28
N SER A 310 18.05 11.42 -26.04
CA SER A 310 18.76 12.41 -25.21
C SER A 310 18.46 13.86 -25.61
N THR A 311 18.37 14.14 -26.91
CA THR A 311 18.08 15.47 -27.48
C THR A 311 16.61 15.67 -27.87
N LYS A 312 15.71 14.78 -27.44
CA LYS A 312 14.28 14.81 -27.78
C LYS A 312 13.39 14.94 -26.54
N MET A 313 13.82 14.38 -25.41
CA MET A 313 13.08 14.37 -24.15
C MET A 313 13.85 15.09 -23.04
N ASP A 314 13.10 15.63 -22.09
CA ASP A 314 13.62 16.21 -20.86
C ASP A 314 14.22 15.12 -19.93
N TYR A 315 14.93 15.54 -18.89
CA TYR A 315 15.42 14.65 -17.84
C TYR A 315 14.25 14.03 -17.06
N PRO A 316 14.41 12.83 -16.47
CA PRO A 316 13.35 12.21 -15.70
C PRO A 316 13.19 12.88 -14.32
N SER A 317 11.96 12.87 -13.80
CA SER A 317 11.67 13.38 -12.46
C SER A 317 12.10 12.37 -11.38
N LEU A 318 12.32 12.82 -10.15
CA LEU A 318 12.65 11.94 -9.03
C LEU A 318 11.60 10.83 -8.82
N GLY A 319 10.32 11.17 -9.01
CA GLY A 319 9.22 10.20 -8.93
C GLY A 319 9.32 9.12 -9.99
N LEU A 320 9.60 9.50 -11.24
CA LEU A 320 9.78 8.55 -12.34
C LEU A 320 11.01 7.66 -12.13
N VAL A 321 12.13 8.23 -11.65
CA VAL A 321 13.34 7.46 -11.30
C VAL A 321 13.00 6.42 -10.23
N GLY A 322 12.33 6.82 -9.14
CA GLY A 322 11.94 5.90 -8.07
C GLY A 322 10.97 4.82 -8.52
N GLU A 323 9.98 5.17 -9.34
CA GLU A 323 9.06 4.22 -9.95
C GLU A 323 9.81 3.17 -10.78
N LYS A 324 10.67 3.59 -11.71
CA LYS A 324 11.38 2.67 -12.60
C LYS A 324 12.45 1.84 -11.89
N LEU A 325 13.11 2.35 -10.86
CA LEU A 325 14.01 1.53 -10.03
C LEU A 325 13.22 0.46 -9.27
N ALA A 326 12.07 0.81 -8.69
CA ALA A 326 11.25 -0.11 -7.91
C ALA A 326 10.54 -1.17 -8.76
N GLU A 327 10.02 -0.80 -9.94
CA GLU A 327 9.44 -1.72 -10.93
C GLU A 327 10.47 -2.77 -11.38
N ASN A 328 11.73 -2.36 -11.52
CA ASN A 328 12.82 -3.19 -12.06
C ASN A 328 13.71 -3.84 -10.99
N ASN A 329 13.37 -3.69 -9.70
CA ASN A 329 14.10 -4.26 -8.56
C ASN A 329 15.56 -3.81 -8.46
N ILE A 330 15.85 -2.57 -8.83
CA ILE A 330 17.22 -2.05 -8.87
C ILE A 330 17.51 -1.24 -7.62
N TYR A 331 18.59 -1.62 -6.93
CA TYR A 331 19.16 -0.84 -5.86
C TYR A 331 20.19 0.13 -6.41
N LEU A 332 19.94 1.43 -6.24
CA LEU A 332 20.84 2.47 -6.70
C LEU A 332 21.79 2.90 -5.58
N ILE A 333 23.09 2.83 -5.86
CA ILE A 333 24.16 3.28 -4.97
C ILE A 333 24.75 4.55 -5.58
N PHE A 334 24.55 5.69 -4.92
CA PHE A 334 25.22 6.93 -5.26
C PHE A 334 26.63 6.94 -4.64
N ALA A 335 27.65 6.70 -5.46
CA ALA A 335 29.05 6.87 -5.09
C ALA A 335 29.49 8.28 -5.54
N VAL A 336 29.50 9.23 -4.60
CA VAL A 336 29.71 10.65 -4.92
C VAL A 336 30.73 11.30 -4.00
N THR A 337 31.41 12.32 -4.51
CA THR A 337 32.43 13.04 -3.73
C THR A 337 31.82 13.78 -2.54
N LYS A 338 32.66 14.04 -1.53
CA LYS A 338 32.25 14.68 -0.26
C LYS A 338 31.47 15.99 -0.43
N ARG A 339 31.77 16.78 -1.47
CA ARG A 339 31.12 18.07 -1.74
C ARG A 339 29.61 17.91 -1.98
N LEU A 340 29.20 16.79 -2.58
CA LEU A 340 27.82 16.58 -3.05
C LEU A 340 27.03 15.63 -2.17
N TYR A 341 27.69 14.96 -1.23
CA TYR A 341 27.10 13.95 -0.35
C TYR A 341 25.73 14.36 0.22
N ILE A 342 25.58 15.61 0.68
CA ILE A 342 24.32 16.10 1.26
C ILE A 342 23.19 16.15 0.24
N ILE A 343 23.47 16.56 -1.00
CA ILE A 343 22.45 16.65 -2.07
C ILE A 343 21.94 15.24 -2.39
N TYR A 344 22.85 14.30 -2.63
CA TYR A 344 22.48 12.92 -2.93
C TYR A 344 21.83 12.22 -1.74
N LYS A 345 22.25 12.51 -0.50
CA LYS A 345 21.57 12.04 0.71
C LYS A 345 20.12 12.50 0.76
N ASN A 346 19.81 13.73 0.36
CA ASN A 346 18.44 14.21 0.29
C ASN A 346 17.63 13.46 -0.79
N PHE A 347 18.24 13.08 -1.92
CA PHE A 347 17.58 12.21 -2.90
C PHE A 347 17.24 10.84 -2.32
N THR A 348 18.12 10.26 -1.49
CA THR A 348 17.83 8.95 -0.87
C THR A 348 16.63 8.96 0.07
N ALA A 349 16.24 10.12 0.62
CA ALA A 349 15.03 10.25 1.41
C ALA A 349 13.74 10.22 0.56
N LEU A 350 13.85 10.51 -0.74
CA LEU A 350 12.73 10.60 -1.68
C LEU A 350 12.62 9.37 -2.57
N ILE A 351 13.72 8.64 -2.79
CA ILE A 351 13.79 7.46 -3.65
C ILE A 351 14.07 6.22 -2.79
N PRO A 352 13.04 5.39 -2.48
CA PRO A 352 13.24 4.15 -1.73
C PRO A 352 14.21 3.19 -2.43
N GLY A 353 14.95 2.40 -1.66
CA GLY A 353 15.92 1.45 -2.21
C GLY A 353 17.21 2.09 -2.74
N THR A 354 17.55 3.28 -2.26
CA THR A 354 18.80 3.96 -2.63
C THR A 354 19.69 4.22 -1.42
N THR A 355 20.99 4.26 -1.65
CA THR A 355 22.01 4.57 -0.65
C THR A 355 23.03 5.54 -1.21
N VAL A 356 23.67 6.32 -0.34
CA VAL A 356 24.76 7.21 -0.71
C VAL A 356 26.02 6.84 0.05
N GLU A 357 27.13 6.75 -0.68
CA GLU A 357 28.45 6.39 -0.17
C GLU A 357 29.46 7.45 -0.60
N LEU A 358 30.41 7.76 0.28
CA LEU A 358 31.44 8.78 0.03
C LEU A 358 32.54 8.23 -0.88
N LEU A 359 32.61 8.74 -2.11
CA LEU A 359 33.67 8.43 -3.07
C LEU A 359 34.90 9.31 -2.81
N ASP A 360 36.08 8.69 -2.76
CA ASP A 360 37.34 9.41 -2.76
C ASP A 360 37.53 10.13 -4.10
N GLY A 361 38.24 11.25 -4.12
CA GLY A 361 38.42 12.06 -5.33
C GLY A 361 39.18 11.38 -6.47
N ASP A 362 39.75 10.19 -6.24
CA ASP A 362 40.41 9.35 -7.25
C ASP A 362 39.75 7.95 -7.36
N SER A 363 38.56 7.78 -6.77
CA SER A 363 37.77 6.55 -6.74
C SER A 363 38.46 5.32 -6.14
N LYS A 364 39.55 5.45 -5.35
CA LYS A 364 40.27 4.28 -4.80
C LYS A 364 39.45 3.42 -3.84
N ASN A 365 38.47 4.00 -3.15
CA ASN A 365 37.65 3.31 -2.17
C ASN A 365 36.41 2.60 -2.76
N ILE A 366 36.16 2.70 -4.07
CA ILE A 366 34.92 2.25 -4.72
C ILE A 366 34.56 0.78 -4.45
N ILE A 367 35.56 -0.12 -4.39
CA ILE A 367 35.34 -1.55 -4.10
C ILE A 367 34.75 -1.72 -2.70
N GLN A 368 35.35 -1.04 -1.71
CA GLN A 368 34.89 -1.13 -0.33
C GLN A 368 33.49 -0.52 -0.18
N LEU A 369 33.19 0.57 -0.91
CA LEU A 369 31.86 1.18 -0.91
C LEU A 369 30.81 0.20 -1.44
N ILE A 370 31.08 -0.50 -2.55
CA ILE A 370 30.15 -1.48 -3.12
C ILE A 370 29.91 -2.63 -2.14
N VAL A 371 30.97 -3.17 -1.53
CA VAL A 371 30.86 -4.27 -0.55
C VAL A 371 30.07 -3.83 0.69
N ASN A 372 30.35 -2.62 1.21
CA ASN A 372 29.64 -2.07 2.36
C ASN A 372 28.17 -1.81 2.03
N ALA A 373 27.88 -1.23 0.87
CA ALA A 373 26.52 -0.99 0.40
C ALA A 373 25.76 -2.30 0.23
N TYR A 374 26.36 -3.32 -0.38
CA TYR A 374 25.77 -4.66 -0.48
C TYR A 374 25.42 -5.23 0.90
N ASN A 375 26.36 -5.21 1.83
CA ASN A 375 26.13 -5.72 3.20
C ASN A 375 25.06 -4.92 3.95
N ASN A 376 25.05 -3.59 3.80
CA ASN A 376 24.06 -2.71 4.42
C ASN A 376 22.66 -2.95 3.85
N ILE A 377 22.52 -3.07 2.53
CA ILE A 377 21.23 -3.36 1.90
C ILE A 377 20.76 -4.75 2.32
N ARG A 378 21.66 -5.74 2.31
CA ARG A 378 21.41 -7.09 2.81
C ARG A 378 21.27 -7.16 4.32
N SER A 379 21.45 -6.07 5.09
CA SER A 379 21.12 -6.07 6.52
C SER A 379 19.68 -5.69 6.81
N LYS A 380 18.89 -5.38 5.77
CA LYS A 380 17.54 -4.81 5.92
C LYS A 380 16.52 -5.58 5.09
N VAL A 381 15.31 -5.67 5.62
CA VAL A 381 14.13 -6.12 4.89
C VAL A 381 13.03 -5.12 5.18
N GLU A 382 12.49 -4.48 4.15
CA GLU A 382 11.39 -3.52 4.24
C GLU A 382 10.27 -3.93 3.29
N MET A 383 9.04 -3.92 3.78
CA MET A 383 7.86 -4.33 3.00
C MET A 383 7.20 -3.13 2.32
N THR A 384 6.81 -3.32 1.07
CA THR A 384 6.04 -2.36 0.26
C THR A 384 4.71 -2.97 -0.18
N VAL A 385 3.72 -2.12 -0.39
CA VAL A 385 2.38 -2.50 -0.85
C VAL A 385 2.11 -1.78 -2.17
N TRP A 386 1.65 -2.53 -3.16
CA TRP A 386 1.37 -2.07 -4.52
C TRP A 386 -0.08 -2.36 -4.87
N ASP A 387 -0.69 -1.50 -5.67
CA ASP A 387 -2.07 -1.65 -6.18
C ASP A 387 -3.13 -1.83 -5.08
N LEU A 388 -2.93 -1.16 -3.93
CA LEU A 388 -3.85 -1.25 -2.80
C LEU A 388 -5.20 -0.58 -3.13
N PRO A 389 -6.34 -1.27 -3.01
CA PRO A 389 -7.66 -0.67 -3.21
C PRO A 389 -7.94 0.45 -2.20
N GLU A 390 -8.64 1.50 -2.63
CA GLU A 390 -8.96 2.67 -1.80
C GLU A 390 -9.84 2.34 -0.61
N ASP A 391 -10.62 1.27 -0.67
CA ASP A 391 -11.48 0.78 0.39
C ASP A 391 -10.77 -0.18 1.36
N VAL A 392 -9.51 -0.55 1.12
CA VAL A 392 -8.73 -1.43 1.99
C VAL A 392 -7.72 -0.63 2.81
N SER A 393 -7.52 -1.07 4.05
CA SER A 393 -6.41 -0.61 4.89
C SER A 393 -5.54 -1.78 5.33
N VAL A 394 -4.23 -1.55 5.32
CA VAL A 394 -3.22 -2.55 5.68
C VAL A 394 -2.31 -1.97 6.75
N SER A 395 -2.04 -2.75 7.79
CA SER A 395 -1.06 -2.41 8.82
C SER A 395 -0.14 -3.59 9.10
N PHE A 396 1.08 -3.28 9.55
CA PHE A 396 2.14 -4.26 9.74
C PHE A 396 2.57 -4.30 11.20
N THR A 397 2.90 -5.50 11.65
CA THR A 397 3.66 -5.74 12.88
C THR A 397 4.88 -6.57 12.52
N ALA A 398 6.08 -6.00 12.69
CA ALA A 398 7.32 -6.69 12.37
C ALA A 398 7.80 -7.53 13.55
N THR A 399 8.27 -8.74 13.29
CA THR A 399 9.00 -9.58 14.26
C THR A 399 10.36 -9.92 13.65
N CYS A 400 11.39 -9.25 14.17
CA CYS A 400 12.77 -9.38 13.69
C CYS A 400 13.55 -10.40 14.55
N GLN A 401 14.88 -10.26 14.68
CA GLN A 401 15.73 -11.21 15.43
C GLN A 401 15.38 -11.32 16.93
N ASP A 402 14.92 -10.23 17.55
CA ASP A 402 14.61 -10.20 18.99
C ASP A 402 13.36 -11.03 19.35
N GLY A 403 12.62 -11.52 18.35
CA GLY A 403 11.37 -12.25 18.52
C GLY A 403 10.21 -11.43 19.09
N GLN A 404 10.44 -10.15 19.40
CA GLN A 404 9.44 -9.23 19.91
C GLN A 404 8.61 -8.61 18.77
N PRO A 405 7.28 -8.58 18.86
CA PRO A 405 6.43 -7.92 17.88
C PRO A 405 6.56 -6.39 18.02
N LEU A 406 6.79 -5.71 16.90
CA LEU A 406 6.94 -4.25 16.80
C LEU A 406 5.74 -3.69 16.00
N PRO A 407 4.67 -3.24 16.67
CA PRO A 407 3.47 -2.75 16.00
C PRO A 407 3.73 -1.49 15.17
N GLY A 408 3.11 -1.40 14.00
CA GLY A 408 3.25 -0.27 13.08
C GLY A 408 4.54 -0.25 12.28
N LEU A 409 5.45 -1.20 12.53
CA LEU A 409 6.72 -1.31 11.81
C LEU A 409 6.60 -2.33 10.67
N ARG A 410 7.13 -1.97 9.50
CA ARG A 410 7.17 -2.81 8.28
C ARG A 410 8.60 -3.11 7.81
N LYS A 411 9.57 -2.92 8.69
CA LYS A 411 11.00 -3.01 8.41
C LYS A 411 11.74 -3.71 9.54
N CYS A 412 12.67 -4.58 9.17
CA CYS A 412 13.71 -5.12 10.05
C CYS A 412 15.09 -4.64 9.57
N SER A 413 15.99 -4.36 10.51
CA SER A 413 17.37 -3.93 10.26
C SER A 413 18.34 -4.85 11.02
N ASP A 414 19.64 -4.68 10.77
CA ASP A 414 20.74 -5.43 11.42
C ASP A 414 20.66 -6.96 11.23
N LEU A 415 20.07 -7.37 10.09
CA LEU A 415 19.95 -8.75 9.68
C LEU A 415 21.29 -9.28 9.16
N LYS A 416 21.52 -10.57 9.38
CA LYS A 416 22.59 -11.33 8.76
C LYS A 416 22.02 -12.13 7.59
N ILE A 417 22.87 -12.39 6.60
CA ILE A 417 22.52 -13.28 5.49
C ILE A 417 22.13 -14.65 6.06
N GLY A 418 21.01 -15.20 5.61
CA GLY A 418 20.42 -16.44 6.13
C GLY A 418 19.30 -16.20 7.15
N ASP A 419 19.17 -15.01 7.72
CA ASP A 419 18.11 -14.71 8.68
C ASP A 419 16.73 -14.71 8.03
N THR A 420 15.74 -15.06 8.85
CA THR A 420 14.32 -15.06 8.48
C THR A 420 13.57 -14.15 9.43
N VAL A 421 12.79 -13.23 8.87
CA VAL A 421 11.94 -12.30 9.62
C VAL A 421 10.48 -12.54 9.28
N SER A 422 9.57 -12.17 10.17
CA SER A 422 8.13 -12.30 9.93
C SER A 422 7.39 -10.99 10.13
N PHE A 423 6.37 -10.78 9.31
CA PHE A 423 5.47 -9.65 9.37
C PHE A 423 4.05 -10.17 9.53
N ASP A 424 3.39 -9.79 10.61
CA ASP A 424 1.96 -10.01 10.77
C ASP A 424 1.24 -8.83 10.11
N VAL A 425 0.46 -9.13 9.08
CA VAL A 425 -0.23 -8.16 8.22
C VAL A 425 -1.70 -8.17 8.58
N ASN A 426 -2.20 -7.05 9.10
CA ASN A 426 -3.62 -6.87 9.41
C ASN A 426 -4.30 -6.11 8.27
N VAL A 427 -5.41 -6.63 7.80
CA VAL A 427 -6.18 -6.08 6.67
C VAL A 427 -7.63 -5.86 7.08
N GLU A 428 -8.17 -4.71 6.72
CA GLU A 428 -9.54 -4.30 7.00
C GLU A 428 -10.15 -3.61 5.77
N ALA A 429 -11.35 -4.00 5.39
CA ALA A 429 -12.17 -3.28 4.41
C ALA A 429 -12.99 -2.17 5.09
N ARG A 430 -13.04 -0.98 4.49
CA ARG A 430 -13.80 0.17 4.98
C ARG A 430 -15.25 0.17 4.50
N SER A 431 -15.48 -0.34 3.30
CA SER A 431 -16.76 -0.33 2.62
C SER A 431 -16.84 -1.47 1.61
N CYS A 432 -18.02 -1.65 1.02
CA CYS A 432 -18.22 -2.56 -0.10
C CYS A 432 -17.98 -1.83 -1.42
N PRO A 433 -17.11 -2.35 -2.31
CA PRO A 433 -16.98 -1.80 -3.65
C PRO A 433 -18.20 -2.16 -4.53
N PRO A 434 -18.37 -1.51 -5.69
CA PRO A 434 -19.39 -1.89 -6.66
C PRO A 434 -19.27 -3.36 -7.09
N ARG A 435 -20.42 -4.01 -7.36
CA ARG A 435 -20.46 -5.43 -7.76
C ARG A 435 -19.66 -5.69 -9.03
N GLY A 436 -18.93 -6.80 -9.06
CA GLY A 436 -18.19 -7.29 -10.24
C GLY A 436 -16.73 -6.81 -10.35
N VAL A 437 -16.22 -6.08 -9.35
CA VAL A 437 -14.82 -5.65 -9.31
C VAL A 437 -13.98 -6.68 -8.54
N SER A 438 -13.19 -7.48 -9.25
CA SER A 438 -12.13 -8.28 -8.63
C SER A 438 -11.00 -7.34 -8.23
N GLN A 439 -10.67 -7.30 -6.95
CA GLN A 439 -9.59 -6.48 -6.44
C GLN A 439 -8.46 -7.35 -5.92
N SER A 440 -7.23 -6.91 -6.18
CA SER A 440 -6.03 -7.58 -5.69
C SER A 440 -4.94 -6.55 -5.46
N PHE A 441 -4.10 -6.81 -4.48
CA PHE A 441 -2.91 -6.01 -4.24
C PHE A 441 -1.71 -6.91 -4.00
N THR A 442 -0.52 -6.32 -4.09
CA THR A 442 0.74 -7.06 -3.94
C THR A 442 1.51 -6.55 -2.74
N ILE A 443 1.99 -7.47 -1.90
CA ILE A 443 2.95 -7.18 -0.83
C ILE A 443 4.32 -7.71 -1.26
N LYS A 444 5.35 -6.87 -1.18
CA LYS A 444 6.67 -7.20 -1.72
C LYS A 444 7.80 -6.58 -0.89
N PRO A 445 8.87 -7.34 -0.54
CA PRO A 445 10.08 -6.77 0.02
C PRO A 445 10.79 -5.90 -1.01
N VAL A 446 11.30 -4.74 -0.61
CA VAL A 446 12.03 -3.83 -1.52
C VAL A 446 13.13 -4.60 -2.25
N GLY A 447 13.17 -4.49 -3.58
CA GLY A 447 14.20 -5.07 -4.46
C GLY A 447 14.33 -6.60 -4.47
N PHE A 448 13.32 -7.34 -3.98
CA PHE A 448 13.22 -8.78 -4.20
C PHE A 448 12.37 -9.06 -5.46
N LYS A 449 12.64 -10.15 -6.17
CA LYS A 449 11.77 -10.64 -7.26
C LYS A 449 10.41 -11.08 -6.69
N ASP A 450 10.49 -11.90 -5.66
CA ASP A 450 9.37 -12.61 -5.06
C ASP A 450 8.39 -11.66 -4.40
N ARG A 451 7.10 -12.00 -4.49
CA ARG A 451 5.98 -11.20 -4.02
C ARG A 451 4.88 -12.09 -3.48
N LEU A 452 4.05 -11.51 -2.62
CA LEU A 452 2.80 -12.09 -2.16
C LEU A 452 1.65 -11.41 -2.91
N GLU A 453 0.91 -12.20 -3.69
CA GLU A 453 -0.36 -11.78 -4.29
C GLU A 453 -1.50 -11.96 -3.30
N VAL A 454 -2.28 -10.90 -3.07
CA VAL A 454 -3.44 -10.92 -2.19
C VAL A 454 -4.69 -10.63 -3.01
N ALA A 455 -5.51 -11.64 -3.23
CA ALA A 455 -6.85 -11.48 -3.80
C ALA A 455 -7.84 -11.07 -2.69
N VAL A 456 -8.72 -10.12 -2.99
CA VAL A 456 -9.68 -9.57 -2.03
C VAL A 456 -11.09 -9.74 -2.56
N ASP A 457 -11.89 -10.49 -1.81
CA ASP A 457 -13.33 -10.65 -1.96
C ASP A 457 -14.03 -9.95 -0.80
N TYR A 458 -15.23 -9.41 -1.04
CA TYR A 458 -15.99 -8.66 -0.05
C TYR A 458 -17.27 -9.40 0.34
N SER A 459 -17.44 -9.67 1.63
CA SER A 459 -18.64 -10.29 2.22
C SER A 459 -19.66 -9.22 2.60
N CYS A 460 -20.36 -8.72 1.58
CA CYS A 460 -21.32 -7.61 1.69
C CYS A 460 -22.80 -8.04 1.59
N ASP A 461 -23.06 -9.19 0.98
CA ASP A 461 -24.40 -9.73 0.82
C ASP A 461 -24.65 -10.85 1.84
N CYS A 462 -25.90 -11.01 2.27
CA CYS A 462 -26.29 -12.14 3.11
C CYS A 462 -26.56 -13.40 2.27
N GLY A 463 -26.34 -14.59 2.85
CA GLY A 463 -26.60 -15.86 2.17
C GLY A 463 -28.07 -16.01 1.79
N CYS A 464 -28.97 -15.64 2.71
CA CYS A 464 -30.42 -15.69 2.54
C CYS A 464 -30.99 -14.84 1.39
N THR A 465 -30.28 -13.80 0.94
CA THR A 465 -30.76 -12.87 -0.09
C THR A 465 -30.88 -13.53 -1.45
N LYS A 466 -30.09 -14.59 -1.69
CA LYS A 466 -30.17 -15.40 -2.92
C LYS A 466 -31.48 -16.20 -3.02
N ALA A 467 -32.18 -16.39 -1.91
CA ALA A 467 -33.45 -17.12 -1.85
C ALA A 467 -34.68 -16.19 -1.83
N ALA A 468 -34.52 -14.92 -2.23
CA ALA A 468 -35.61 -13.96 -2.26
C ALA A 468 -36.75 -14.41 -3.18
N GLN A 469 -37.99 -14.23 -2.71
CA GLN A 469 -39.21 -14.60 -3.44
C GLN A 469 -40.03 -13.36 -3.76
N THR A 470 -40.03 -12.96 -5.03
CA THR A 470 -40.87 -11.86 -5.53
C THR A 470 -42.35 -12.26 -5.52
N ASN A 471 -43.24 -11.32 -5.20
CA ASN A 471 -44.70 -11.54 -5.11
C ASN A 471 -45.07 -12.70 -4.16
N SER A 472 -44.32 -12.82 -3.05
CA SER A 472 -44.51 -13.90 -2.10
C SER A 472 -45.89 -13.83 -1.46
N ARG A 473 -46.54 -14.99 -1.32
CA ARG A 473 -47.81 -15.11 -0.59
C ARG A 473 -47.68 -14.71 0.88
N ILE A 474 -46.47 -14.82 1.45
CA ILE A 474 -46.18 -14.38 2.83
C ILE A 474 -46.28 -12.86 2.95
N CYS A 475 -46.06 -12.12 1.86
CA CYS A 475 -46.12 -10.67 1.79
C CYS A 475 -47.38 -10.18 1.09
N SER A 476 -48.50 -10.91 1.25
CA SER A 476 -49.80 -10.61 0.62
C SER A 476 -49.75 -10.48 -0.91
N SER A 477 -48.73 -11.06 -1.55
CA SER A 477 -48.40 -10.88 -2.97
C SER A 477 -48.19 -9.42 -3.40
N MET A 478 -47.94 -8.52 -2.45
CA MET A 478 -47.66 -7.08 -2.63
C MET A 478 -46.26 -6.73 -2.10
N GLY A 479 -45.30 -7.62 -2.35
CA GLY A 479 -43.93 -7.47 -1.85
C GLY A 479 -43.03 -8.67 -2.11
N THR A 480 -41.75 -8.49 -1.81
CA THR A 480 -40.70 -9.51 -1.93
C THR A 480 -40.34 -10.04 -0.55
N PHE A 481 -40.36 -11.37 -0.38
CA PHE A 481 -39.90 -12.01 0.85
C PHE A 481 -38.41 -12.29 0.77
N THR A 482 -37.61 -11.65 1.63
CA THR A 482 -36.15 -11.82 1.68
C THR A 482 -35.66 -11.88 3.12
N CYS A 483 -34.77 -12.83 3.42
CA CYS A 483 -34.12 -12.98 4.74
C CYS A 483 -35.09 -12.91 5.94
N GLY A 484 -36.25 -13.56 5.84
CA GLY A 484 -37.25 -13.64 6.91
C GLY A 484 -38.17 -12.43 7.02
N LYS A 485 -38.08 -11.42 6.15
CA LYS A 485 -38.89 -10.20 6.17
C LYS A 485 -39.53 -9.93 4.80
N CYS A 486 -40.67 -9.24 4.80
CA CYS A 486 -41.26 -8.66 3.59
C CYS A 486 -40.71 -7.26 3.29
N ASP A 487 -40.24 -7.06 2.07
CA ASP A 487 -39.98 -5.76 1.47
C ASP A 487 -41.18 -5.39 0.58
N CYS A 488 -41.99 -4.44 1.04
CA CYS A 488 -43.29 -4.13 0.45
C CYS A 488 -43.17 -3.21 -0.76
N GLU A 489 -44.09 -3.37 -1.73
CA GLU A 489 -44.18 -2.46 -2.85
C GLU A 489 -44.63 -1.06 -2.42
N VAL A 490 -44.35 -0.05 -3.25
CA VAL A 490 -44.68 1.36 -2.97
C VAL A 490 -46.18 1.49 -2.67
N GLY A 491 -46.52 2.13 -1.55
CA GLY A 491 -47.89 2.30 -1.09
C GLY A 491 -48.42 1.18 -0.20
N TYR A 492 -47.64 0.13 0.09
CA TYR A 492 -48.00 -0.93 1.04
C TYR A 492 -47.07 -0.95 2.25
N LEU A 493 -47.63 -1.19 3.43
CA LEU A 493 -46.95 -1.15 4.72
C LEU A 493 -47.37 -2.36 5.58
N GLY A 494 -46.64 -2.60 6.67
CA GLY A 494 -46.90 -3.70 7.59
C GLY A 494 -45.84 -4.82 7.54
N SER A 495 -45.96 -5.81 8.42
CA SER A 495 -44.99 -6.92 8.47
C SER A 495 -45.13 -7.91 7.30
N HIS A 496 -46.31 -7.93 6.68
CA HIS A 496 -46.72 -8.79 5.58
C HIS A 496 -47.35 -8.00 4.42
N CYS A 497 -47.07 -6.69 4.34
CA CYS A 497 -47.61 -5.76 3.33
C CYS A 497 -49.14 -5.72 3.31
N GLU A 498 -49.75 -5.81 4.49
CA GLU A 498 -51.20 -5.92 4.68
C GLU A 498 -51.94 -4.57 4.69
N CYS A 499 -51.23 -3.45 4.87
CA CYS A 499 -51.81 -2.11 4.95
C CYS A 499 -51.56 -1.31 3.67
N GLN A 500 -52.53 -0.53 3.21
CA GLN A 500 -52.31 0.49 2.18
C GLN A 500 -52.00 1.87 2.81
N GLU A 501 -51.07 2.61 2.21
CA GLU A 501 -50.69 3.95 2.65
C GLU A 501 -51.90 4.90 2.65
N GLY A 502 -52.18 5.53 3.81
CA GLY A 502 -53.35 6.40 4.00
C GLY A 502 -54.58 5.72 4.60
N GLU A 503 -54.61 4.39 4.78
CA GLU A 503 -55.66 3.73 5.56
C GLU A 503 -55.51 4.08 7.04
N SER A 504 -56.52 4.77 7.59
CA SER A 504 -56.63 5.10 9.02
C SER A 504 -56.92 3.86 9.87
N GLY A 505 -55.93 2.98 10.03
CA GLY A 505 -55.87 2.03 11.13
C GLY A 505 -55.83 2.78 12.45
N GLY A 506 -56.68 2.41 13.40
CA GLY A 506 -57.03 3.20 14.58
C GLY A 506 -55.85 3.78 15.39
N ARG A 507 -56.11 4.95 16.00
CA ARG A 507 -55.26 5.79 16.85
C ARG A 507 -54.45 5.04 17.93
N HIS A 508 -53.40 4.32 17.55
CA HIS A 508 -52.39 3.76 18.46
C HIS A 508 -51.02 4.39 18.22
N PHE A 509 -50.92 5.69 18.52
CA PHE A 509 -49.68 6.48 18.45
C PHE A 509 -48.55 6.00 19.38
N GLY A 510 -48.81 5.02 20.25
CA GLY A 510 -47.82 4.48 21.18
C GLY A 510 -46.71 3.68 20.48
N ALA A 511 -47.01 3.02 19.35
CA ALA A 511 -46.05 2.18 18.64
C ALA A 511 -45.02 2.98 17.82
N CYS A 512 -45.30 4.24 17.50
CA CYS A 512 -44.44 5.15 16.74
C CYS A 512 -43.73 6.17 17.64
N ARG A 513 -43.61 5.86 18.94
CA ARG A 513 -43.03 6.75 19.93
C ARG A 513 -41.99 6.00 20.75
N GLU A 514 -40.77 6.53 20.79
CA GLU A 514 -39.63 5.90 21.48
C GLU A 514 -39.86 5.76 23.00
N ALA A 515 -40.45 6.77 23.63
CA ALA A 515 -40.80 6.77 25.05
C ALA A 515 -41.98 7.71 25.34
N GLU A 516 -42.71 7.49 26.43
CA GLU A 516 -43.78 8.41 26.87
C GLU A 516 -43.23 9.84 27.04
N GLY A 517 -43.90 10.82 26.43
CA GLY A 517 -43.48 12.22 26.43
C GLY A 517 -42.60 12.66 25.24
N LYS A 518 -42.01 11.73 24.48
CA LYS A 518 -41.30 12.05 23.22
C LYS A 518 -42.27 12.28 22.05
N GLN A 519 -41.84 13.05 21.06
CA GLN A 519 -42.63 13.29 19.84
C GLN A 519 -42.78 11.99 19.03
N VAL A 520 -43.93 11.84 18.37
CA VAL A 520 -44.17 10.73 17.42
C VAL A 520 -43.18 10.87 16.27
N CYS A 521 -42.48 9.79 15.91
CA CYS A 521 -41.44 9.77 14.87
C CYS A 521 -40.40 10.89 15.00
N SER A 522 -40.03 11.24 16.25
CA SER A 522 -39.06 12.30 16.57
C SER A 522 -39.37 13.67 15.94
N GLY A 523 -40.63 13.89 15.52
CA GLY A 523 -41.03 15.09 14.78
C GLY A 523 -40.49 15.18 13.35
N ARG A 524 -39.84 14.13 12.84
CA ARG A 524 -39.23 14.06 11.50
C ARG A 524 -39.92 13.06 10.57
N GLY A 525 -41.17 12.72 10.85
CA GLY A 525 -41.94 11.75 10.06
C GLY A 525 -43.40 11.62 10.50
N GLU A 526 -44.16 10.83 9.76
CA GLU A 526 -45.57 10.51 10.03
C GLU A 526 -45.74 9.06 10.47
N CYS A 527 -46.68 8.79 11.39
CA CYS A 527 -46.97 7.43 11.84
C CYS A 527 -48.13 6.84 11.04
N SER A 528 -47.84 5.82 10.23
CA SER A 528 -48.81 5.09 9.42
C SER A 528 -48.66 3.59 9.64
N CYS A 529 -49.78 2.85 9.82
CA CYS A 529 -49.78 1.41 10.10
C CYS A 529 -48.80 0.99 11.24
N ASN A 530 -48.75 1.78 12.33
CA ASN A 530 -47.84 1.59 13.49
C ASN A 530 -46.33 1.59 13.13
N GLN A 531 -45.94 2.26 12.05
CA GLN A 531 -44.56 2.49 11.64
C GLN A 531 -44.33 3.97 11.29
N CYS A 532 -43.10 4.45 11.48
CA CYS A 532 -42.72 5.82 11.13
C CYS A 532 -42.23 5.91 9.68
N LEU A 533 -42.84 6.81 8.91
CA LEU A 533 -42.41 7.21 7.58
C LEU A 533 -41.61 8.52 7.72
N CYS A 534 -40.30 8.45 7.51
CA CYS A 534 -39.40 9.60 7.70
C CYS A 534 -39.47 10.58 6.52
N ASN A 535 -39.45 11.87 6.83
CA ASN A 535 -39.50 12.93 5.83
C ASN A 535 -38.19 12.98 5.03
N GLU A 536 -38.30 13.31 3.73
CA GLU A 536 -37.14 13.59 2.89
C GLU A 536 -36.43 14.88 3.32
N SER A 537 -35.11 14.96 3.11
CA SER A 537 -34.29 16.11 3.48
C SER A 537 -33.32 16.45 2.34
N GLU A 538 -33.11 17.74 2.09
CA GLU A 538 -32.16 18.24 1.08
C GLU A 538 -30.69 18.03 1.48
N PHE A 539 -30.43 17.79 2.76
CA PHE A 539 -29.07 17.63 3.30
C PHE A 539 -28.58 16.17 3.31
N GLY A 540 -29.48 15.21 3.09
CA GLY A 540 -29.21 13.77 3.13
C GLY A 540 -30.42 12.98 3.63
N LYS A 541 -30.21 11.76 4.14
CA LYS A 541 -31.29 10.85 4.51
C LYS A 541 -31.58 10.89 6.02
N VAL A 542 -32.86 11.05 6.37
CA VAL A 542 -33.37 10.81 7.72
C VAL A 542 -33.87 9.36 7.80
N TYR A 543 -33.48 8.65 8.84
CA TYR A 543 -33.82 7.24 9.05
C TYR A 543 -33.95 6.97 10.56
N GLY A 544 -34.29 5.75 10.94
CA GLY A 544 -34.58 5.39 12.34
C GLY A 544 -35.98 4.79 12.48
N SER A 545 -36.19 3.93 13.48
CA SER A 545 -37.52 3.32 13.72
C SER A 545 -38.52 4.37 14.16
N PHE A 546 -38.02 5.48 14.68
CA PHE A 546 -38.73 6.68 15.07
C PHE A 546 -38.14 7.93 14.38
N CYS A 547 -37.49 7.80 13.21
CA CYS A 547 -36.85 8.89 12.46
C CYS A 547 -35.84 9.73 13.27
N GLU A 548 -35.09 9.07 14.14
CA GLU A 548 -34.15 9.66 15.09
C GLU A 548 -32.73 9.87 14.54
N CYS A 549 -32.38 9.27 13.39
CA CYS A 549 -31.05 9.27 12.81
C CYS A 549 -30.97 10.06 11.50
N ASP A 550 -29.77 10.58 11.20
CA ASP A 550 -29.45 11.20 9.92
C ASP A 550 -27.99 10.98 9.53
N ASP A 551 -27.68 11.16 8.24
CA ASP A 551 -26.35 10.96 7.66
C ASP A 551 -25.61 12.29 7.37
N PHE A 552 -26.02 13.40 7.99
CA PHE A 552 -25.44 14.72 7.69
C PHE A 552 -25.05 15.57 8.90
N SER A 553 -25.43 15.17 10.12
CA SER A 553 -25.17 15.94 11.35
C SER A 553 -23.86 15.61 12.06
N CYS A 554 -22.97 14.80 11.46
CA CYS A 554 -21.66 14.50 12.05
C CYS A 554 -20.72 15.72 12.11
N ALA A 555 -19.70 15.64 12.98
CA ALA A 555 -18.72 16.71 13.14
C ALA A 555 -17.94 16.98 11.84
N ARG A 556 -17.64 18.26 11.59
CA ARG A 556 -16.90 18.73 10.42
C ARG A 556 -15.53 19.24 10.82
N HIS A 557 -14.51 18.91 10.03
CA HIS A 557 -13.19 19.51 10.14
C HIS A 557 -12.86 20.20 8.81
N LYS A 558 -12.57 21.50 8.86
CA LYS A 558 -12.38 22.36 7.66
C LYS A 558 -13.52 22.24 6.64
N GLY A 559 -14.77 22.21 7.13
CA GLY A 559 -15.97 22.13 6.30
C GLY A 559 -16.32 20.72 5.78
N VAL A 560 -15.41 19.75 5.88
CA VAL A 560 -15.63 18.37 5.40
C VAL A 560 -16.16 17.49 6.54
N LEU A 561 -17.28 16.80 6.29
CA LEU A 561 -17.90 15.85 7.23
C LEU A 561 -16.90 14.72 7.55
N CYS A 562 -16.69 14.43 8.83
CA CYS A 562 -15.74 13.40 9.30
C CYS A 562 -14.33 13.53 8.70
N ALA A 563 -13.91 14.74 8.32
CA ALA A 563 -12.67 15.01 7.59
C ALA A 563 -12.49 14.20 6.28
N GLY A 564 -13.59 13.71 5.69
CA GLY A 564 -13.59 12.97 4.43
C GLY A 564 -13.15 11.50 4.52
N ARG A 565 -13.11 10.91 5.72
CA ARG A 565 -12.52 9.57 5.93
C ARG A 565 -13.50 8.44 6.26
N ARG A 566 -14.77 8.74 6.54
CA ARG A 566 -15.84 7.74 6.77
C ARG A 566 -17.23 8.25 6.39
N PRO A 567 -18.16 7.37 5.99
CA PRO A 567 -19.58 7.68 6.01
C PRO A 567 -20.03 7.88 7.47
N PRO A 568 -20.94 8.83 7.72
CA PRO A 568 -21.50 9.09 9.04
C PRO A 568 -22.46 7.97 9.43
N SER A 569 -22.00 7.01 10.23
CA SER A 569 -22.88 6.11 10.98
C SER A 569 -22.87 6.48 12.46
N VAL A 570 -24.01 6.25 13.11
CA VAL A 570 -24.41 6.77 14.43
C VAL A 570 -23.28 6.67 15.48
N LEU A 571 -22.87 7.85 15.93
CA LEU A 571 -22.24 8.15 17.23
C LEU A 571 -20.91 7.49 17.63
N PHE A 572 -20.08 6.93 16.72
CA PHE A 572 -18.73 6.49 17.11
C PHE A 572 -17.63 6.85 16.10
N LEU A 573 -16.91 7.94 16.42
CA LEU A 573 -15.55 8.19 15.92
C LEU A 573 -14.61 7.12 16.52
N ARG A 574 -14.35 6.03 15.80
CA ARG A 574 -13.13 5.24 16.01
C ARG A 574 -12.03 5.79 15.12
N LEU A 575 -11.07 6.50 15.73
CA LEU A 575 -9.87 6.99 15.06
C LEU A 575 -9.03 5.81 14.51
N THR A 576 -8.42 5.97 13.33
CA THR A 576 -7.49 4.99 12.75
C THR A 576 -6.10 5.09 13.41
N SER A 577 -5.31 4.02 13.26
CA SER A 577 -3.99 3.75 13.86
C SER A 577 -2.88 4.80 13.63
N VAL A 578 -3.14 5.91 12.94
CA VAL A 578 -2.16 6.99 12.68
C VAL A 578 -2.52 8.30 13.39
N TRP A 579 -3.69 8.40 14.04
CA TRP A 579 -4.18 9.66 14.62
C TRP A 579 -4.70 9.47 16.03
N TYR A 580 -3.94 9.96 17.02
CA TYR A 580 -4.39 10.11 18.41
C TYR A 580 -5.00 11.51 18.61
N GLY A 581 -6.18 11.56 19.22
CA GLY A 581 -6.68 12.76 19.89
C GLY A 581 -8.11 13.16 19.52
N THR A 582 -9.06 12.90 20.40
CA THR A 582 -10.13 13.87 20.68
C THR A 582 -9.54 14.96 21.56
N MET A 583 -9.25 16.14 21.00
CA MET A 583 -8.97 17.32 21.82
C MET A 583 -10.23 17.63 22.62
N GLN A 584 -10.15 17.43 23.94
CA GLN A 584 -10.98 18.16 24.89
C GLN A 584 -10.64 19.65 24.73
N SER A 585 -11.56 20.41 24.15
CA SER A 585 -11.55 21.87 24.24
C SER A 585 -12.12 22.27 25.60
N GLY A 586 -11.33 23.02 26.36
CA GLY A 586 -11.83 23.86 27.45
C GLY A 586 -12.56 25.09 26.94
#